data_AF-A0A2S7Q043-F1
#
_entry.id   AF-A0A2S7Q043-F1
#
_cell.length_a   1.000
_cell.length_b   1.000
_cell.length_c   1.000
_cell.angle_alpha   90.00
_cell.angle_beta   90.00
_cell.angle_gamma   90.00
#
_symmetry.space_group_name_H-M   'P 1'
#
loop_
_entity.id
_entity.type
_entity.pdbx_description
1 polymer ?
#
loop_
_entity_poly.entity_id
_entity_poly.type
_entity_poly.pdbx_seq_one_letter_code
_entity_poly.pdbx_strand_id
1 'polypeptide(L)'
;MRLAVLTQPEADSGDREAADTAMGGPPAVMAGTPAVIGGNPAVTGVNPAVTGGTPAVMGGNPLRFLDMPTEVNVWRRRFIQAFDNLPEASPQQLSDTYASRRGAAKLFTTFDSSVVRKMEEPNVKRIKSDQQSILHLLKNLIIESNARLIKDKDGKEFIEGKNLNRILQLVSHVLPGTNGHFVDIVDTILKTDESWQIGTVCSVNSSPDTLVLVIQFCLSPISLHPDYCNSAVARFDWSQYEVYASPVKQPVFLGRYKHDLNILWCVHVVNFFKFHLKAPNGEGLLSHAFGVLPRNQLPRPWLGRLKQGTQELGRNWKGSFYSLTSLRMAGGRGDRIYSDEICGPEFQDATFIFDEEKIGEAQWQAVWENVLKSNPFSAEHRHAAHASGRSTRSKQSKEHKEVESPGRKYFYGSLQDDRVAHFYGIIHAIPTQHGIPGFQRMTMVKYFPDDPTQMWAYEGCVLPGGSIIVGRWWDATAEATSDVFSGPFIFWNVGSSEAEVSMDGQAALEFFNSMRYGGF
;
A
#
# COMPACT_ATOMS: atom_id res chain seq x y z
N MET A 1 38.95 28.36 29.20
CA MET A 1 39.39 29.45 30.11
C MET A 1 38.15 30.29 30.44
N ARG A 2 37.81 30.41 31.74
CA ARG A 2 36.67 31.15 32.35
C ARG A 2 35.21 30.74 32.05
N LEU A 3 34.47 30.53 33.14
CA LEU A 3 33.00 30.40 33.30
C LEU A 3 32.38 31.74 33.77
N ALA A 4 31.06 31.88 33.58
CA ALA A 4 30.09 32.59 34.45
C ALA A 4 28.67 32.07 34.07
N VAL A 5 27.67 31.77 34.92
CA VAL A 5 27.48 31.82 36.40
C VAL A 5 27.21 33.22 37.01
N LEU A 6 25.91 33.56 37.09
CA LEU A 6 25.24 34.58 37.94
C LEU A 6 23.74 34.12 38.04
N THR A 7 23.24 33.48 39.11
CA THR A 7 22.87 33.93 40.48
C THR A 7 21.73 34.96 40.57
N GLN A 8 20.68 34.60 41.34
CA GLN A 8 19.57 35.47 41.79
C GLN A 8 20.02 36.45 42.89
N PRO A 9 19.18 37.44 43.24
CA PRO A 9 19.15 38.06 44.56
C PRO A 9 17.88 37.69 45.37
N GLU A 10 18.05 37.38 46.65
CA GLU A 10 17.03 37.49 47.70
C GLU A 10 17.18 38.83 48.47
N ALA A 11 16.13 39.25 49.18
CA ALA A 11 16.05 40.19 50.34
C ALA A 11 14.83 41.13 50.23
N ASP A 12 14.12 41.55 51.29
CA ASP A 12 13.97 41.02 52.67
C ASP A 12 12.81 41.77 53.38
N SER A 13 12.32 41.23 54.50
CA SER A 13 11.71 41.92 55.67
C SER A 13 10.29 42.54 55.59
N GLY A 14 9.52 42.42 56.70
CA GLY A 14 8.30 43.22 56.95
C GLY A 14 7.24 42.62 57.90
N ASP A 15 7.54 42.46 59.20
CA ASP A 15 6.62 41.88 60.21
C ASP A 15 5.38 42.72 60.59
N ARG A 16 4.31 42.02 61.03
CA ARG A 16 3.45 42.25 62.23
C ARG A 16 2.19 41.37 62.12
N GLU A 17 2.01 40.30 62.89
CA GLU A 17 1.77 40.23 64.35
C GLU A 17 0.41 40.82 64.79
N ALA A 18 -0.55 39.92 65.06
CA ALA A 18 -1.33 39.82 66.31
C ALA A 18 -2.50 38.83 66.13
N ALA A 19 -2.74 37.98 67.12
CA ALA A 19 -3.86 37.05 67.16
C ALA A 19 -4.95 37.54 68.13
N ASP A 20 -6.20 37.12 67.93
CA ASP A 20 -6.98 36.66 69.09
C ASP A 20 -8.04 35.58 68.78
N THR A 21 -8.40 34.93 69.86
CA THR A 21 -8.85 33.56 70.07
C THR A 21 -10.33 33.30 69.77
N ALA A 22 -10.57 32.09 69.26
CA ALA A 22 -11.80 31.28 69.13
C ALA A 22 -13.02 31.57 70.03
N MET A 23 -14.20 31.10 69.56
CA MET A 23 -15.21 30.31 70.31
C MET A 23 -16.34 29.85 69.35
N GLY A 24 -16.91 28.63 69.47
CA GLY A 24 -18.23 28.37 68.84
C GLY A 24 -18.71 26.99 68.30
N GLY A 25 -18.09 25.84 68.60
CA GLY A 25 -18.80 24.54 68.55
C GLY A 25 -18.94 23.77 67.20
N PRO A 26 -19.26 22.45 67.23
CA PRO A 26 -18.62 21.47 66.33
C PRO A 26 -19.61 20.42 65.70
N PRO A 27 -19.27 19.13 65.37
CA PRO A 27 -19.39 18.63 63.99
C PRO A 27 -20.19 17.31 63.80
N ALA A 28 -20.44 16.87 62.55
CA ALA A 28 -20.76 15.47 62.14
C ALA A 28 -21.04 15.36 60.61
N VAL A 29 -21.07 14.18 59.95
CA VAL A 29 -20.13 13.04 59.83
C VAL A 29 -20.62 12.14 58.67
N MET A 30 -19.68 11.47 57.99
CA MET A 30 -19.78 10.33 57.03
C MET A 30 -21.12 9.83 56.42
N ALA A 31 -21.04 9.60 55.10
CA ALA A 31 -21.56 8.45 54.33
C ALA A 31 -23.03 7.98 54.47
N GLY A 32 -23.77 8.01 53.34
CA GLY A 32 -25.03 7.27 53.22
C GLY A 32 -25.65 7.34 51.81
N THR A 33 -25.89 6.17 51.21
CA THR A 33 -26.68 6.02 49.97
C THR A 33 -28.16 6.25 50.26
N PRO A 34 -28.88 7.15 49.56
CA PRO A 34 -30.33 7.25 49.72
C PRO A 34 -31.02 6.12 48.95
N ALA A 35 -31.56 5.13 49.67
CA ALA A 35 -32.51 4.18 49.11
C ALA A 35 -33.91 4.84 49.09
N VAL A 36 -34.37 5.28 47.92
CA VAL A 36 -35.72 5.83 47.76
C VAL A 36 -36.71 4.69 47.50
N ILE A 37 -37.52 4.36 48.50
CA ILE A 37 -38.65 3.46 48.36
C ILE A 37 -39.91 4.30 48.11
N GLY A 38 -40.47 4.18 46.91
CA GLY A 38 -41.80 4.73 46.57
C GLY A 38 -41.83 6.21 46.18
N GLY A 39 -41.64 6.50 44.89
CA GLY A 39 -41.91 7.82 44.30
C GLY A 39 -41.23 7.98 42.94
N ASN A 40 -41.97 8.42 41.91
CA ASN A 40 -41.42 8.69 40.58
C ASN A 40 -40.67 10.03 40.55
N PRO A 41 -39.36 10.08 40.26
CA PRO A 41 -38.65 11.32 39.95
C PRO A 41 -38.52 11.48 38.43
N ALA A 42 -39.00 12.61 37.89
CA ALA A 42 -38.66 13.01 36.53
C ALA A 42 -37.27 13.66 36.54
N VAL A 43 -36.29 13.08 35.84
CA VAL A 43 -34.92 13.62 35.73
C VAL A 43 -34.55 13.80 34.26
N THR A 44 -34.24 15.04 33.88
CA THR A 44 -33.72 15.39 32.55
C THR A 44 -32.20 15.54 32.61
N GLY A 45 -31.46 14.58 32.05
CA GLY A 45 -30.03 14.73 31.74
C GLY A 45 -29.10 13.69 32.39
N VAL A 46 -28.18 13.16 31.56
CA VAL A 46 -27.06 12.26 31.87
C VAL A 46 -27.44 10.85 32.37
N ASN A 47 -26.89 9.82 31.72
CA ASN A 47 -27.21 8.39 31.93
C ASN A 47 -26.99 7.90 33.38
N PRO A 48 -28.02 7.36 34.05
CA PRO A 48 -27.87 6.32 35.06
C PRO A 48 -28.03 4.93 34.41
N ALA A 49 -27.29 3.93 34.90
CA ALA A 49 -27.50 2.54 34.51
C ALA A 49 -28.67 1.95 35.29
N VAL A 50 -29.73 1.50 34.60
CA VAL A 50 -30.89 0.82 35.21
C VAL A 50 -30.87 -0.65 34.83
N THR A 51 -30.75 -1.52 35.82
CA THR A 51 -30.86 -2.98 35.66
C THR A 51 -32.21 -3.47 36.17
N GLY A 52 -33.06 -3.95 35.26
CA GLY A 52 -34.30 -4.68 35.58
C GLY A 52 -35.54 -3.80 35.70
N GLY A 53 -36.53 -4.04 34.83
CA GLY A 53 -37.86 -3.41 34.89
C GLY A 53 -38.42 -3.06 33.52
N THR A 54 -39.53 -3.69 33.14
CA THR A 54 -40.24 -3.44 31.88
C THR A 54 -41.07 -2.14 31.99
N PRO A 55 -40.89 -1.13 31.13
CA PRO A 55 -41.71 0.09 31.18
C PRO A 55 -43.03 -0.11 30.43
N ALA A 56 -44.15 0.20 31.09
CA ALA A 56 -45.46 0.29 30.45
C ALA A 56 -45.63 1.68 29.80
N VAL A 57 -46.04 1.71 28.53
CA VAL A 57 -46.30 2.94 27.78
C VAL A 57 -47.81 3.18 27.68
N MET A 58 -48.27 4.38 28.03
CA MET A 58 -49.68 4.78 27.85
C MET A 58 -49.75 6.16 27.18
N GLY A 59 -50.52 6.26 26.09
CA GLY A 59 -51.07 7.53 25.59
C GLY A 59 -50.16 8.44 24.77
N GLY A 60 -49.92 8.10 23.49
CA GLY A 60 -49.37 9.04 22.50
C GLY A 60 -49.50 8.48 21.07
N ASN A 61 -50.09 9.25 20.15
CA ASN A 61 -50.44 8.77 18.80
C ASN A 61 -49.23 8.18 18.04
N PRO A 62 -49.30 6.94 17.53
CA PRO A 62 -48.27 6.40 16.67
C PRO A 62 -48.39 7.01 15.26
N LEU A 63 -47.48 7.92 14.92
CA LEU A 63 -47.23 8.24 13.51
C LEU A 63 -46.72 6.96 12.83
N ARG A 64 -47.53 6.42 11.92
CA ARG A 64 -47.22 5.24 11.11
C ARG A 64 -46.01 5.52 10.19
N PHE A 65 -44.81 5.27 10.69
CA PHE A 65 -43.69 4.88 9.84
C PHE A 65 -43.93 3.44 9.37
N LEU A 66 -44.70 3.31 8.29
CA LEU A 66 -44.71 2.09 7.50
C LEU A 66 -43.36 1.98 6.76
N ASP A 67 -42.85 0.75 6.68
CA ASP A 67 -41.70 0.32 5.86
C ASP A 67 -40.29 0.82 6.25
N MET A 68 -39.91 0.62 7.51
CA MET A 68 -38.50 0.48 7.92
C MET A 68 -38.29 -0.83 8.72
N PRO A 69 -37.34 -1.70 8.35
CA PRO A 69 -37.11 -2.96 9.06
C PRO A 69 -36.73 -2.74 10.53
N THR A 70 -37.37 -3.52 11.41
CA THR A 70 -37.17 -3.46 12.86
C THR A 70 -35.75 -3.88 13.27
N GLU A 71 -35.23 -3.21 14.30
CA GLU A 71 -33.96 -3.49 14.99
C GLU A 71 -32.65 -3.53 14.16
N VAL A 72 -32.15 -2.36 13.77
CA VAL A 72 -30.70 -2.21 13.54
C VAL A 72 -29.96 -2.39 14.88
N ASN A 73 -29.48 -3.61 15.12
CA ASN A 73 -28.72 -4.06 16.29
C ASN A 73 -27.62 -3.05 16.71
N VAL A 74 -27.48 -2.82 18.02
CA VAL A 74 -26.54 -1.85 18.61
C VAL A 74 -25.10 -2.07 18.14
N TRP A 75 -24.65 -3.32 18.01
CA TRP A 75 -23.33 -3.66 17.51
C TRP A 75 -23.16 -3.31 16.03
N ARG A 76 -24.19 -3.53 15.20
CA ARG A 76 -24.17 -3.10 13.79
C ARG A 76 -24.08 -1.57 13.67
N ARG A 77 -24.79 -0.81 14.52
CA ARG A 77 -24.65 0.67 14.57
C ARG A 77 -23.23 1.08 14.96
N ARG A 78 -22.69 0.55 16.07
CA ARG A 78 -21.33 0.86 16.56
C ARG A 78 -20.24 0.46 15.56
N PHE A 79 -20.41 -0.67 14.88
CA PHE A 79 -19.48 -1.14 13.85
C PHE A 79 -19.47 -0.20 12.65
N ILE A 80 -20.64 0.10 12.07
CA ILE A 80 -20.76 0.99 10.89
C ILE A 80 -20.33 2.44 11.22
N GLN A 81 -20.40 2.88 12.48
CA GLN A 81 -19.83 4.16 12.91
C GLN A 81 -18.28 4.17 12.89
N ALA A 82 -17.62 3.03 13.10
CA ALA A 82 -16.17 2.94 13.25
C ALA A 82 -15.40 2.34 12.05
N PHE A 83 -16.06 1.48 11.26
CA PHE A 83 -15.47 0.68 10.19
C PHE A 83 -16.38 0.64 8.96
N ASP A 84 -15.84 0.24 7.82
CA ASP A 84 -16.62 0.02 6.60
C ASP A 84 -17.54 -1.20 6.77
N ASN A 85 -18.79 -1.11 6.31
CA ASN A 85 -19.82 -2.13 6.57
C ASN A 85 -19.43 -3.53 6.05
N LEU A 86 -19.82 -4.58 6.78
CA LEU A 86 -19.68 -5.98 6.34
C LEU A 86 -21.07 -6.54 5.97
N PRO A 87 -21.36 -6.81 4.68
CA PRO A 87 -22.74 -7.10 4.23
C PRO A 87 -23.34 -8.35 4.88
N GLU A 88 -22.55 -9.41 4.98
CA GLU A 88 -22.99 -10.76 5.37
C GLU A 88 -22.70 -11.10 6.85
N ALA A 89 -22.07 -10.19 7.60
CA ALA A 89 -21.67 -10.45 8.98
C ALA A 89 -22.86 -10.45 9.94
N SER A 90 -22.95 -11.51 10.74
CA SER A 90 -23.92 -11.65 11.84
C SER A 90 -23.66 -10.63 12.96
N PRO A 91 -24.64 -10.29 13.80
CA PRO A 91 -24.43 -9.35 14.90
C PRO A 91 -23.36 -9.78 15.90
N GLN A 92 -23.21 -11.09 16.13
CA GLN A 92 -22.16 -11.65 16.98
C GLN A 92 -20.78 -11.47 16.33
N GLN A 93 -20.63 -11.84 15.05
CA GLN A 93 -19.39 -11.61 14.29
C GLN A 93 -19.00 -10.12 14.29
N LEU A 94 -19.96 -9.20 14.15
CA LEU A 94 -19.72 -7.76 14.22
C LEU A 94 -19.27 -7.30 15.62
N SER A 95 -19.84 -7.85 16.69
CA SER A 95 -19.43 -7.59 18.07
C SER A 95 -17.99 -8.07 18.32
N ASP A 96 -17.70 -9.32 17.99
CA ASP A 96 -16.40 -9.95 18.25
C ASP A 96 -15.29 -9.29 17.41
N THR A 97 -15.59 -8.98 16.14
CA THR A 97 -14.69 -8.23 15.26
C THR A 97 -14.45 -6.81 15.77
N TYR A 98 -15.49 -6.11 16.24
CA TYR A 98 -15.34 -4.78 16.83
C TYR A 98 -14.45 -4.80 18.08
N ALA A 99 -14.68 -5.76 18.98
CA ALA A 99 -13.90 -5.93 20.20
C ALA A 99 -12.43 -6.27 19.88
N SER A 100 -12.21 -7.23 18.98
CA SER A 100 -10.86 -7.62 18.50
C SER A 100 -10.10 -6.43 17.92
N ARG A 101 -10.70 -5.66 16.99
CA ARG A 101 -10.06 -4.49 16.38
C ARG A 101 -9.77 -3.38 17.39
N ARG A 102 -10.70 -3.12 18.32
CA ARG A 102 -10.51 -2.14 19.40
C ARG A 102 -9.45 -2.57 20.41
N GLY A 103 -9.23 -3.88 20.59
CA GLY A 103 -8.14 -4.44 21.40
C GLY A 103 -6.80 -4.29 20.70
N ALA A 104 -6.66 -4.88 19.50
CA ALA A 104 -5.42 -4.84 18.70
C ALA A 104 -4.93 -3.41 18.44
N ALA A 105 -5.85 -2.46 18.16
CA ALA A 105 -5.51 -1.07 17.90
C ALA A 105 -5.17 -0.22 19.15
N LYS A 106 -5.02 -0.86 20.33
CA LYS A 106 -4.46 -0.27 21.56
C LYS A 106 -3.13 -0.91 21.97
N LEU A 107 -2.69 -1.96 21.27
CA LEU A 107 -1.41 -2.59 21.55
C LEU A 107 -0.29 -1.63 21.15
N PHE A 108 0.74 -1.56 21.98
CA PHE A 108 1.99 -0.90 21.61
C PHE A 108 2.87 -1.90 20.88
N THR A 109 3.46 -1.49 19.77
CA THR A 109 4.43 -2.30 19.04
C THR A 109 5.44 -1.42 18.32
N THR A 110 6.55 -2.02 17.90
CA THR A 110 7.53 -1.41 16.99
C THR A 110 8.01 -2.49 16.03
N PHE A 111 8.21 -2.11 14.79
CA PHE A 111 8.74 -2.93 13.71
C PHE A 111 10.21 -2.64 13.40
N ASP A 112 10.88 -1.67 14.06
CA ASP A 112 12.33 -1.52 13.96
C ASP A 112 13.04 -2.65 14.74
N SER A 113 13.58 -3.64 14.02
CA SER A 113 14.30 -4.77 14.63
C SER A 113 15.47 -4.33 15.54
N SER A 114 16.10 -3.18 15.26
CA SER A 114 17.19 -2.63 16.08
C SER A 114 16.72 -2.07 17.43
N VAL A 115 15.44 -1.73 17.55
CA VAL A 115 14.78 -1.34 18.81
C VAL A 115 14.36 -2.60 19.57
N VAL A 116 13.72 -3.56 18.89
CA VAL A 116 13.33 -4.85 19.49
C VAL A 116 14.53 -5.60 20.07
N ARG A 117 15.68 -5.61 19.37
CA ARG A 117 16.92 -6.26 19.84
C ARG A 117 17.51 -5.68 21.13
N LYS A 118 17.11 -4.46 21.51
CA LYS A 118 17.56 -3.80 22.76
C LYS A 118 16.62 -4.09 23.95
N MET A 119 15.54 -4.83 23.73
CA MET A 119 14.58 -5.19 24.77
C MET A 119 14.95 -6.53 25.43
N GLU A 120 14.50 -6.73 26.67
CA GLU A 120 14.60 -8.00 27.36
C GLU A 120 13.69 -9.07 26.71
N GLU A 121 14.13 -10.34 26.71
CA GLU A 121 13.41 -11.50 26.17
C GLU A 121 11.88 -11.58 26.42
N PRO A 122 11.35 -11.39 27.65
CA PRO A 122 9.90 -11.41 27.88
C PRO A 122 9.16 -10.29 27.12
N ASN A 123 9.80 -9.12 26.96
CA ASN A 123 9.27 -8.01 26.19
C ASN A 123 9.36 -8.29 24.68
N VAL A 124 10.45 -8.90 24.19
CA VAL A 124 10.58 -9.32 22.78
C VAL A 124 9.45 -10.26 22.36
N LYS A 125 9.14 -11.29 23.17
CA LYS A 125 8.05 -12.25 22.88
C LYS A 125 6.69 -11.57 22.87
N ARG A 126 6.43 -10.66 23.82
CA ARG A 126 5.21 -9.85 23.84
C ARG A 126 5.09 -8.96 22.61
N ILE A 127 6.14 -8.20 22.26
CA ILE A 127 6.13 -7.32 21.09
C ILE A 127 5.88 -8.12 19.81
N LYS A 128 6.47 -9.31 19.63
CA LYS A 128 6.18 -10.17 18.46
C LYS A 128 4.72 -10.64 18.40
N SER A 129 4.09 -10.95 19.54
CA SER A 129 2.64 -11.24 19.62
C SER A 129 1.78 -10.02 19.27
N ASP A 130 2.18 -8.84 19.73
CA ASP A 130 1.49 -7.57 19.47
C ASP A 130 1.67 -7.14 17.99
N GLN A 131 2.85 -7.37 17.39
CA GLN A 131 3.12 -7.23 15.95
C GLN A 131 2.16 -8.10 15.13
N GLN A 132 2.08 -9.40 15.40
CA GLN A 132 1.18 -10.32 14.68
C GLN A 132 -0.28 -9.88 14.76
N SER A 133 -0.72 -9.45 15.96
CA SER A 133 -2.08 -8.92 16.17
C SER A 133 -2.37 -7.67 15.33
N ILE A 134 -1.38 -6.77 15.21
CA ILE A 134 -1.48 -5.55 14.40
C ILE A 134 -1.38 -5.84 12.89
N LEU A 135 -0.55 -6.79 12.46
CA LEU A 135 -0.50 -7.24 11.06
C LEU A 135 -1.85 -7.85 10.63
N HIS A 136 -2.46 -8.69 11.45
CA HIS A 136 -3.81 -9.22 11.18
C HIS A 136 -4.88 -8.12 11.16
N LEU A 137 -4.81 -7.13 12.05
CA LEU A 137 -5.69 -5.95 12.02
C LEU A 137 -5.54 -5.18 10.69
N LEU A 138 -4.32 -4.82 10.29
CA LEU A 138 -4.06 -4.06 9.07
C LEU A 138 -4.49 -4.84 7.83
N LYS A 139 -4.15 -6.14 7.73
CA LYS A 139 -4.61 -7.04 6.65
C LYS A 139 -6.14 -7.02 6.52
N ASN A 140 -6.87 -7.17 7.62
CA ASN A 140 -8.34 -7.19 7.58
C ASN A 140 -8.93 -5.83 7.19
N LEU A 141 -8.36 -4.72 7.69
CA LEU A 141 -8.77 -3.37 7.28
C LEU A 141 -8.51 -3.12 5.78
N ILE A 142 -7.40 -3.63 5.23
CA ILE A 142 -7.08 -3.56 3.79
C ILE A 142 -8.12 -4.31 2.96
N ILE A 143 -8.35 -5.60 3.27
CA ILE A 143 -9.27 -6.48 2.54
C ILE A 143 -10.72 -5.95 2.56
N GLU A 144 -11.18 -5.46 3.71
CA GLU A 144 -12.56 -5.05 3.91
C GLU A 144 -12.86 -3.59 3.57
N SER A 145 -11.81 -2.79 3.31
CA SER A 145 -11.95 -1.39 2.90
C SER A 145 -12.94 -1.27 1.74
N ASN A 146 -13.80 -0.25 1.81
CA ASN A 146 -14.78 0.04 0.78
C ASN A 146 -14.84 1.55 0.50
N ALA A 147 -13.66 2.11 0.22
CA ALA A 147 -13.47 3.54 0.05
C ALA A 147 -14.22 4.09 -1.17
N ARG A 148 -14.63 5.36 -1.10
CA ARG A 148 -15.43 6.03 -2.13
C ARG A 148 -14.82 7.38 -2.47
N LEU A 149 -14.89 7.75 -3.74
CA LEU A 149 -14.61 9.11 -4.18
C LEU A 149 -15.83 9.98 -3.87
N ILE A 150 -15.62 11.05 -3.10
CA ILE A 150 -16.65 12.02 -2.72
C ILE A 150 -16.19 13.42 -3.14
N LYS A 151 -17.14 14.27 -3.52
CA LYS A 151 -16.91 15.69 -3.79
C LYS A 151 -17.36 16.50 -2.59
N ASP A 152 -16.49 17.40 -2.11
CA ASP A 152 -16.86 18.41 -1.14
C ASP A 152 -17.78 19.47 -1.79
N LYS A 153 -18.33 20.38 -0.97
CA LYS A 153 -19.17 21.51 -1.41
C LYS A 153 -18.48 22.39 -2.45
N ASP A 154 -17.15 22.50 -2.36
CA ASP A 154 -16.30 23.25 -3.30
C ASP A 154 -15.93 22.43 -4.57
N GLY A 155 -16.59 21.29 -4.80
CA GLY A 155 -16.36 20.40 -5.94
C GLY A 155 -15.09 19.55 -5.86
N LYS A 156 -14.24 19.78 -4.85
CA LYS A 156 -12.97 19.08 -4.62
C LYS A 156 -13.18 17.61 -4.30
N GLU A 157 -12.52 16.74 -5.05
CA GLU A 157 -12.56 15.28 -4.84
C GLU A 157 -11.63 14.84 -3.70
N PHE A 158 -12.14 13.97 -2.83
CA PHE A 158 -11.37 13.26 -1.82
C PHE A 158 -11.87 11.82 -1.64
N ILE A 159 -11.05 10.96 -1.03
CA ILE A 159 -11.38 9.56 -0.78
C ILE A 159 -11.87 9.42 0.66
N GLU A 160 -13.13 8.98 0.83
CA GLU A 160 -13.68 8.61 2.14
C GLU A 160 -13.70 7.08 2.28
N GLY A 161 -13.09 6.55 3.34
CA GLY A 161 -13.23 5.15 3.75
C GLY A 161 -12.87 5.00 5.22
N LYS A 162 -13.73 4.34 6.01
CA LYS A 162 -13.52 4.26 7.46
C LYS A 162 -12.35 3.35 7.81
N ASN A 163 -12.15 2.27 7.05
CA ASN A 163 -10.98 1.41 7.24
C ASN A 163 -9.69 2.12 6.81
N LEU A 164 -9.69 2.88 5.70
CA LEU A 164 -8.54 3.69 5.28
C LEU A 164 -8.19 4.76 6.32
N ASN A 165 -9.17 5.51 6.81
CA ASN A 165 -8.98 6.51 7.86
C ASN A 165 -8.42 5.85 9.14
N ARG A 166 -8.84 4.62 9.47
CA ARG A 166 -8.29 3.90 10.61
C ARG A 166 -6.88 3.38 10.39
N ILE A 167 -6.53 2.96 9.17
CA ILE A 167 -5.15 2.61 8.79
C ILE A 167 -4.26 3.87 8.93
N LEU A 168 -4.68 4.99 8.35
CA LEU A 168 -3.95 6.27 8.42
C LEU A 168 -3.70 6.71 9.88
N GLN A 169 -4.70 6.59 10.76
CA GLN A 169 -4.55 6.84 12.20
C GLN A 169 -3.57 5.88 12.91
N LEU A 170 -3.32 4.68 12.38
CA LEU A 170 -2.38 3.73 12.97
C LEU A 170 -0.95 3.97 12.46
N VAL A 171 -0.79 4.30 11.18
CA VAL A 171 0.54 4.33 10.51
C VAL A 171 1.08 5.74 10.20
N SER A 172 0.37 6.81 10.58
CA SER A 172 0.82 8.19 10.36
C SER A 172 0.80 9.00 11.66
N HIS A 173 1.96 9.56 12.02
CA HIS A 173 2.13 10.48 13.16
C HIS A 173 1.37 11.80 13.00
N VAL A 174 0.95 12.17 11.79
CA VAL A 174 0.48 13.53 11.44
C VAL A 174 -0.99 13.76 11.83
N LEU A 175 -1.78 12.71 12.08
CA LEU A 175 -3.23 12.84 12.29
C LEU A 175 -3.60 13.06 13.77
N PRO A 176 -4.39 14.11 14.10
CA PRO A 176 -4.96 14.28 15.43
C PRO A 176 -5.87 13.11 15.84
N GLY A 177 -5.86 12.76 17.12
CA GLY A 177 -6.66 11.65 17.66
C GLY A 177 -5.97 10.28 17.65
N THR A 178 -4.67 10.23 17.34
CA THR A 178 -3.82 9.11 17.77
C THR A 178 -3.72 9.14 19.30
N ASN A 179 -4.27 8.11 19.98
CA ASN A 179 -4.17 7.97 21.44
C ASN A 179 -2.76 7.50 21.85
N GLY A 180 -1.70 8.13 21.36
CA GLY A 180 -0.29 7.76 21.60
C GLY A 180 0.19 6.46 20.94
N HIS A 181 -0.71 5.67 20.35
CA HIS A 181 -0.40 4.37 19.72
C HIS A 181 -0.19 4.52 18.21
N PHE A 182 1.04 4.83 17.81
CA PHE A 182 1.51 4.82 16.42
C PHE A 182 2.22 3.50 16.10
N VAL A 183 2.14 3.07 14.83
CA VAL A 183 2.80 1.88 14.29
C VAL A 183 3.76 2.29 13.18
N ASP A 184 5.06 2.11 13.44
CA ASP A 184 6.21 2.51 12.63
C ASP A 184 6.40 1.71 11.32
N ILE A 185 5.53 0.74 11.02
CA ILE A 185 5.64 -0.20 9.90
C ILE A 185 5.89 0.45 8.53
N VAL A 186 5.37 1.65 8.25
CA VAL A 186 5.55 2.34 6.95
C VAL A 186 6.83 3.21 6.90
N ASP A 187 7.43 3.48 8.06
CA ASP A 187 8.68 4.23 8.19
C ASP A 187 9.90 3.32 8.45
N THR A 188 9.69 2.12 8.98
CA THR A 188 10.72 1.08 9.20
C THR A 188 10.81 0.08 8.05
N ILE A 189 10.56 0.54 6.81
CA ILE A 189 10.71 -0.28 5.61
C ILE A 189 12.12 -0.88 5.57
N LEU A 190 12.21 -2.18 5.25
CA LEU A 190 13.43 -3.01 5.26
C LEU A 190 14.17 -3.14 6.61
N LYS A 191 13.71 -2.50 7.70
CA LYS A 191 14.27 -2.67 9.06
C LYS A 191 13.51 -3.72 9.89
N THR A 192 12.54 -4.39 9.30
CA THR A 192 11.59 -5.28 10.00
C THR A 192 12.19 -6.60 10.46
N ASP A 193 13.21 -7.10 9.77
CA ASP A 193 13.95 -8.31 10.12
C ASP A 193 15.43 -8.16 9.71
N GLU A 194 16.34 -8.87 10.39
CA GLU A 194 17.77 -8.92 10.06
C GLU A 194 18.08 -9.94 8.94
N SER A 195 17.14 -10.82 8.60
CA SER A 195 17.23 -11.77 7.48
C SER A 195 16.96 -11.17 6.09
N TRP A 196 16.41 -9.95 6.01
CA TRP A 196 16.19 -9.23 4.76
C TRP A 196 17.49 -8.62 4.21
N GLN A 197 18.44 -9.49 3.85
CA GLN A 197 19.76 -9.11 3.36
C GLN A 197 19.81 -8.93 1.83
N ILE A 198 20.78 -8.14 1.37
CA ILE A 198 21.14 -8.01 -0.05
C ILE A 198 21.28 -9.38 -0.73
N GLY A 199 20.73 -9.51 -1.95
CA GLY A 199 20.70 -10.74 -2.75
C GLY A 199 19.63 -11.75 -2.34
N THR A 200 18.85 -11.49 -1.29
CA THR A 200 17.75 -12.38 -0.88
C THR A 200 16.59 -12.30 -1.88
N VAL A 201 16.17 -13.45 -2.42
CA VAL A 201 14.93 -13.59 -3.20
C VAL A 201 13.85 -14.13 -2.27
N CYS A 202 12.79 -13.34 -2.03
CA CYS A 202 11.78 -13.69 -1.03
C CYS A 202 10.39 -13.87 -1.66
N SER A 203 9.96 -15.13 -1.84
CA SER A 203 8.54 -15.41 -2.15
C SER A 203 7.66 -14.99 -0.97
N VAL A 204 6.50 -14.40 -1.26
CA VAL A 204 5.42 -14.19 -0.28
C VAL A 204 5.11 -15.47 0.50
N ASN A 205 5.09 -16.62 -0.17
CA ASN A 205 4.67 -17.89 0.42
C ASN A 205 5.80 -18.63 1.18
N SER A 206 6.97 -18.00 1.38
CA SER A 206 8.13 -18.62 2.03
C SER A 206 8.04 -18.69 3.57
N SER A 207 7.44 -17.68 4.21
CA SER A 207 7.24 -17.60 5.67
C SER A 207 6.00 -16.77 6.03
N PRO A 208 5.31 -17.07 7.15
CA PRO A 208 4.35 -16.14 7.76
C PRO A 208 4.90 -14.72 7.99
N ASP A 209 6.20 -14.59 8.25
CA ASP A 209 6.84 -13.31 8.59
C ASP A 209 6.86 -12.31 7.43
N THR A 210 6.75 -12.77 6.17
CA THR A 210 6.69 -11.90 4.99
C THR A 210 5.39 -11.09 4.91
N LEU A 211 4.40 -11.36 5.77
CA LEU A 211 3.17 -10.57 5.88
C LEU A 211 3.47 -9.08 6.17
N VAL A 212 4.56 -8.77 6.90
CA VAL A 212 4.99 -7.38 7.12
C VAL A 212 5.35 -6.69 5.81
N LEU A 213 6.05 -7.39 4.90
CA LEU A 213 6.46 -6.86 3.60
C LEU A 213 5.23 -6.70 2.68
N VAL A 214 4.30 -7.65 2.69
CA VAL A 214 3.04 -7.53 1.93
C VAL A 214 2.20 -6.36 2.42
N ILE A 215 2.12 -6.10 3.74
CA ILE A 215 1.41 -4.94 4.27
C ILE A 215 2.13 -3.64 3.92
N GLN A 216 3.45 -3.55 4.09
CA GLN A 216 4.24 -2.40 3.63
C GLN A 216 3.99 -2.09 2.16
N PHE A 217 3.95 -3.13 1.32
CA PHE A 217 3.67 -3.01 -0.10
C PHE A 217 2.24 -2.53 -0.38
N CYS A 218 1.20 -3.12 0.22
CA CYS A 218 -0.18 -2.64 0.10
C CYS A 218 -0.37 -1.18 0.59
N LEU A 219 0.44 -0.73 1.54
CA LEU A 219 0.42 0.64 2.07
C LEU A 219 1.30 1.63 1.28
N SER A 220 1.87 1.23 0.14
CA SER A 220 2.66 2.12 -0.73
C SER A 220 1.97 3.45 -1.07
N PRO A 221 0.65 3.52 -1.38
CA PRO A 221 0.01 4.81 -1.63
C PRO A 221 0.06 5.78 -0.44
N ILE A 222 0.05 5.26 0.79
CA ILE A 222 0.19 6.07 2.02
C ILE A 222 1.66 6.43 2.27
N SER A 223 2.57 5.48 2.04
CA SER A 223 4.03 5.66 2.19
C SER A 223 4.58 6.77 1.28
N LEU A 224 4.09 6.81 0.03
CA LEU A 224 4.53 7.74 -1.00
C LEU A 224 3.82 9.10 -0.94
N HIS A 225 2.68 9.22 -0.24
CA HIS A 225 1.94 10.48 -0.15
C HIS A 225 2.74 11.55 0.63
N PRO A 226 2.81 12.82 0.16
CA PRO A 226 3.62 13.86 0.81
C PRO A 226 3.11 14.27 2.20
N ASP A 227 1.81 14.17 2.48
CA ASP A 227 1.25 14.53 3.81
C ASP A 227 1.53 13.49 4.92
N TYR A 228 2.06 12.30 4.61
CA TYR A 228 2.16 11.17 5.56
C TYR A 228 3.53 10.46 5.50
N CYS A 229 3.95 9.81 6.59
CA CYS A 229 5.13 8.90 6.60
C CYS A 229 6.41 9.56 6.02
N ASN A 230 6.76 10.73 6.55
CA ASN A 230 7.87 11.58 6.10
C ASN A 230 9.18 11.35 6.89
N SER A 231 9.28 10.24 7.62
CA SER A 231 10.52 9.84 8.28
C SER A 231 11.61 9.50 7.24
N ALA A 232 12.87 9.73 7.60
CA ALA A 232 14.01 9.47 6.72
C ALA A 232 14.06 8.01 6.23
N VAL A 233 14.34 7.82 4.94
CA VAL A 233 14.30 6.50 4.29
C VAL A 233 15.45 5.63 4.79
N ALA A 234 15.13 4.43 5.25
CA ALA A 234 16.11 3.46 5.72
C ALA A 234 16.65 2.60 4.56
N ARG A 235 17.93 2.21 4.66
CA ARG A 235 18.61 1.26 3.75
C ARG A 235 18.43 1.59 2.26
N PHE A 236 18.50 2.89 1.91
CA PHE A 236 18.38 3.34 0.51
C PHE A 236 19.48 2.73 -0.37
N ASP A 237 20.71 2.63 0.15
CA ASP A 237 21.85 1.94 -0.46
C ASP A 237 21.53 0.49 -0.87
N TRP A 238 20.81 -0.25 -0.02
CA TRP A 238 20.40 -1.62 -0.35
C TRP A 238 19.29 -1.62 -1.41
N SER A 239 18.34 -0.70 -1.30
CA SER A 239 17.31 -0.49 -2.31
C SER A 239 17.90 -0.17 -3.68
N GLN A 240 18.81 0.79 -3.79
CA GLN A 240 19.51 1.15 -5.02
C GLN A 240 20.21 -0.07 -5.63
N TYR A 241 20.94 -0.86 -4.82
CA TYR A 241 21.61 -2.07 -5.30
C TYR A 241 20.63 -3.14 -5.83
N GLU A 242 19.50 -3.38 -5.15
CA GLU A 242 18.55 -4.42 -5.55
C GLU A 242 17.66 -4.03 -6.75
N VAL A 243 17.31 -2.75 -6.94
CA VAL A 243 16.43 -2.34 -8.04
C VAL A 243 17.11 -2.46 -9.41
N TYR A 244 18.43 -2.26 -9.49
CA TYR A 244 19.22 -2.47 -10.72
C TYR A 244 19.76 -3.89 -10.86
N ALA A 245 19.51 -4.79 -9.90
CA ALA A 245 19.87 -6.20 -10.04
C ALA A 245 19.10 -6.82 -11.23
N SER A 246 19.80 -7.63 -12.03
CA SER A 246 19.24 -8.17 -13.27
C SER A 246 18.03 -9.09 -13.05
N PRO A 247 17.16 -9.28 -14.07
CA PRO A 247 15.96 -10.10 -13.95
C PRO A 247 16.23 -11.55 -13.55
N VAL A 248 17.44 -12.06 -13.84
CA VAL A 248 17.90 -13.40 -13.44
C VAL A 248 18.24 -13.46 -11.95
N LYS A 249 18.85 -12.40 -11.39
CA LYS A 249 19.24 -12.33 -9.97
C LYS A 249 18.07 -11.97 -9.05
N GLN A 250 17.24 -11.02 -9.46
CA GLN A 250 16.06 -10.56 -8.73
C GLN A 250 14.81 -10.54 -9.62
N PRO A 251 14.26 -11.72 -10.00
CA PRO A 251 13.01 -11.79 -10.74
C PRO A 251 11.85 -11.16 -9.95
N VAL A 252 10.92 -10.49 -10.64
CA VAL A 252 9.74 -9.87 -10.01
C VAL A 252 8.75 -10.95 -9.55
N PHE A 253 8.53 -11.95 -10.40
CA PHE A 253 7.62 -13.07 -10.15
C PHE A 253 8.36 -14.40 -10.09
N LEU A 254 7.88 -15.29 -9.23
CA LEU A 254 8.50 -16.55 -8.85
C LEU A 254 7.61 -17.74 -9.19
N GLY A 255 8.25 -18.91 -9.31
CA GLY A 255 7.61 -20.18 -9.66
C GLY A 255 7.21 -20.30 -11.14
N ARG A 256 6.90 -21.53 -11.57
CA ARG A 256 6.61 -21.87 -12.98
C ARG A 256 5.52 -21.00 -13.61
N TYR A 257 4.47 -20.70 -12.86
CA TYR A 257 3.29 -19.95 -13.31
C TYR A 257 3.36 -18.45 -13.00
N LYS A 258 4.50 -17.92 -12.50
CA LYS A 258 4.64 -16.52 -12.05
C LYS A 258 3.54 -16.09 -11.05
N HIS A 259 3.16 -17.01 -10.16
CA HIS A 259 2.07 -16.84 -9.17
C HIS A 259 2.54 -16.21 -7.85
N ASP A 260 3.80 -16.40 -7.49
CA ASP A 260 4.40 -15.88 -6.28
C ASP A 260 5.09 -14.56 -6.59
N LEU A 261 4.95 -13.56 -5.72
CA LEU A 261 5.68 -12.30 -5.85
C LEU A 261 7.01 -12.35 -5.10
N ASN A 262 8.09 -11.80 -5.69
CA ASN A 262 9.31 -11.45 -4.96
C ASN A 262 9.05 -10.16 -4.16
N ILE A 263 8.41 -10.32 -2.99
CA ILE A 263 7.87 -9.19 -2.24
C ILE A 263 8.96 -8.28 -1.69
N LEU A 264 10.10 -8.84 -1.30
CA LEU A 264 11.24 -8.06 -0.81
C LEU A 264 11.76 -7.11 -1.90
N TRP A 265 11.94 -7.60 -3.13
CA TRP A 265 12.33 -6.76 -4.27
C TRP A 265 11.29 -5.68 -4.59
N CYS A 266 10.00 -6.01 -4.56
CA CYS A 266 8.93 -5.02 -4.78
C CYS A 266 8.93 -3.92 -3.70
N VAL A 267 9.19 -4.27 -2.44
CA VAL A 267 9.36 -3.30 -1.34
C VAL A 267 10.64 -2.48 -1.52
N HIS A 268 11.74 -3.04 -2.03
CA HIS A 268 12.93 -2.27 -2.39
C HIS A 268 12.64 -1.20 -3.45
N VAL A 269 11.84 -1.51 -4.48
CA VAL A 269 11.40 -0.52 -5.49
C VAL A 269 10.58 0.60 -4.86
N VAL A 270 9.60 0.28 -4.02
CA VAL A 270 8.80 1.31 -3.31
C VAL A 270 9.68 2.19 -2.43
N ASN A 271 10.65 1.61 -1.72
CA ASN A 271 11.56 2.33 -0.83
C ASN A 271 12.55 3.23 -1.61
N PHE A 272 13.02 2.76 -2.77
CA PHE A 272 13.82 3.54 -3.72
C PHE A 272 13.06 4.79 -4.20
N PHE A 273 11.82 4.62 -4.68
CA PHE A 273 10.99 5.76 -5.07
C PHE A 273 10.59 6.64 -3.87
N LYS A 274 10.36 6.08 -2.67
CA LYS A 274 10.14 6.88 -1.44
C LYS A 274 11.30 7.84 -1.18
N PHE A 275 12.55 7.42 -1.41
CA PHE A 275 13.71 8.30 -1.32
C PHE A 275 13.67 9.39 -2.41
N HIS A 276 13.62 9.01 -3.68
CA HIS A 276 13.69 10.02 -4.77
C HIS A 276 12.54 11.03 -4.77
N LEU A 277 11.35 10.66 -4.28
CA LEU A 277 10.17 11.52 -4.19
C LEU A 277 10.08 12.35 -2.90
N LYS A 278 10.73 11.93 -1.80
CA LYS A 278 10.48 12.49 -0.46
C LYS A 278 11.72 12.72 0.42
N ALA A 279 12.93 12.46 -0.08
CA ALA A 279 14.14 12.68 0.70
C ALA A 279 14.24 14.17 1.12
N PRO A 280 14.59 14.45 2.38
CA PRO A 280 14.69 15.82 2.88
C PRO A 280 15.77 16.60 2.13
N ASN A 281 15.68 17.94 2.19
CA ASN A 281 16.66 18.86 1.62
C ASN A 281 16.88 18.79 0.10
N GLY A 282 16.07 18.03 -0.64
CA GLY A 282 16.18 17.93 -2.11
C GLY A 282 17.16 16.86 -2.60
N GLU A 283 17.64 15.96 -1.73
CA GLU A 283 18.53 14.84 -2.11
C GLU A 283 17.88 13.88 -3.13
N GLY A 284 16.54 13.80 -3.11
CA GLY A 284 15.77 12.99 -4.04
C GLY A 284 15.56 13.72 -5.37
N LEU A 285 16.02 13.11 -6.46
CA LEU A 285 15.96 13.65 -7.83
C LEU A 285 14.56 14.09 -8.31
N LEU A 286 13.47 13.57 -7.73
CA LEU A 286 12.08 13.95 -8.04
C LEU A 286 11.39 14.74 -6.93
N SER A 287 12.08 15.04 -5.82
CA SER A 287 11.47 15.57 -4.60
C SER A 287 10.84 16.95 -4.79
N HIS A 288 11.50 17.84 -5.55
CA HIS A 288 10.97 19.15 -5.90
C HIS A 288 9.71 19.03 -6.78
N ALA A 289 9.81 18.28 -7.88
CA ALA A 289 8.71 18.02 -8.80
C ALA A 289 7.49 17.40 -8.10
N PHE A 290 7.74 16.40 -7.24
CA PHE A 290 6.70 15.71 -6.49
C PHE A 290 6.01 16.64 -5.47
N GLY A 291 6.78 17.51 -4.82
CA GLY A 291 6.28 18.49 -3.85
C GLY A 291 5.36 19.55 -4.45
N VAL A 292 5.46 19.82 -5.76
CA VAL A 292 4.59 20.79 -6.46
C VAL A 292 3.40 20.14 -7.20
N LEU A 293 3.31 18.81 -7.25
CA LEU A 293 2.18 18.12 -7.90
C LEU A 293 0.84 18.48 -7.22
N PRO A 294 -0.21 18.78 -8.00
CA PRO A 294 -1.52 19.05 -7.43
C PRO A 294 -2.13 17.76 -6.85
N ARG A 295 -2.98 17.90 -5.83
CA ARG A 295 -3.46 16.75 -5.02
C ARG A 295 -4.20 15.65 -5.81
N ASN A 296 -4.73 15.98 -6.98
CA ASN A 296 -5.35 15.02 -7.88
C ASN A 296 -4.34 14.13 -8.65
N GLN A 297 -3.08 14.56 -8.77
CA GLN A 297 -1.98 13.84 -9.42
C GLN A 297 -1.11 13.03 -8.45
N LEU A 298 -1.35 13.11 -7.14
CA LEU A 298 -0.63 12.32 -6.13
C LEU A 298 -1.08 10.85 -6.11
N PRO A 299 -0.23 9.92 -5.62
CA PRO A 299 -0.62 8.53 -5.38
C PRO A 299 -1.84 8.42 -4.46
N ARG A 300 -2.85 7.64 -4.87
CA ARG A 300 -4.11 7.47 -4.13
C ARG A 300 -4.30 6.01 -3.65
N PRO A 301 -4.89 5.77 -2.47
CA PRO A 301 -5.39 4.44 -2.10
C PRO A 301 -6.44 3.89 -3.08
N TRP A 302 -6.69 2.58 -3.02
CA TRP A 302 -7.69 1.92 -3.85
C TRP A 302 -9.12 2.38 -3.53
N LEU A 303 -10.01 2.26 -4.52
CA LEU A 303 -11.44 2.54 -4.41
C LEU A 303 -12.26 1.25 -4.38
N GLY A 304 -13.37 1.25 -3.65
CA GLY A 304 -14.23 0.10 -3.44
C GLY A 304 -13.54 -1.03 -2.68
N ARG A 305 -14.10 -2.25 -2.81
CA ARG A 305 -13.53 -3.48 -2.26
C ARG A 305 -12.54 -4.10 -3.22
N LEU A 306 -11.49 -4.71 -2.65
CA LEU A 306 -10.58 -5.58 -3.40
C LEU A 306 -11.34 -6.80 -3.94
N LYS A 307 -11.15 -7.10 -5.23
CA LYS A 307 -11.74 -8.27 -5.91
C LYS A 307 -10.64 -9.23 -6.33
N GLN A 308 -10.95 -10.52 -6.38
CA GLN A 308 -10.09 -11.54 -6.97
C GLN A 308 -10.39 -11.69 -8.48
N GLY A 309 -9.39 -12.10 -9.25
CA GLY A 309 -9.51 -12.23 -10.71
C GLY A 309 -9.06 -10.97 -11.45
N THR A 310 -8.90 -11.12 -12.77
CA THR A 310 -8.31 -10.10 -13.64
C THR A 310 -9.25 -8.92 -13.80
N GLN A 311 -8.72 -7.72 -13.63
CA GLN A 311 -9.44 -6.46 -13.61
C GLN A 311 -8.74 -5.46 -14.53
N GLU A 312 -9.54 -4.66 -15.23
CA GLU A 312 -9.06 -3.54 -16.02
C GLU A 312 -8.44 -2.49 -15.10
N LEU A 313 -7.42 -1.80 -15.61
CA LEU A 313 -6.78 -0.68 -14.94
C LEU A 313 -7.56 0.60 -15.21
N GLY A 314 -7.43 1.59 -14.32
CA GLY A 314 -7.94 2.93 -14.60
C GLY A 314 -7.28 3.55 -15.83
N ARG A 315 -7.91 4.55 -16.44
CA ARG A 315 -7.44 5.11 -17.72
C ARG A 315 -6.14 5.92 -17.61
N ASN A 316 -6.05 6.85 -16.66
CA ASN A 316 -4.95 7.82 -16.60
C ASN A 316 -3.94 7.41 -15.52
N TRP A 317 -2.66 7.47 -15.84
CA TRP A 317 -1.56 7.10 -14.95
C TRP A 317 -0.45 8.13 -15.03
N LYS A 318 0.18 8.42 -13.89
CA LYS A 318 1.43 9.19 -13.83
C LYS A 318 2.53 8.28 -13.29
N GLY A 319 3.76 8.42 -13.78
CA GLY A 319 4.87 7.59 -13.35
C GLY A 319 6.24 8.13 -13.70
N SER A 320 7.26 7.38 -13.30
CA SER A 320 8.67 7.70 -13.56
C SER A 320 9.49 6.42 -13.58
N PHE A 321 10.62 6.44 -14.27
CA PHE A 321 11.55 5.32 -14.34
C PHE A 321 13.00 5.78 -14.38
N TYR A 322 13.87 4.94 -13.81
CA TYR A 322 15.28 5.24 -13.59
C TYR A 322 16.20 4.29 -14.36
N SER A 323 17.35 4.80 -14.75
CA SER A 323 18.50 4.01 -15.21
C SER A 323 19.74 4.32 -14.38
N LEU A 324 20.79 3.49 -14.56
CA LEU A 324 22.10 3.72 -13.96
C LEU A 324 23.17 3.65 -15.04
N THR A 325 23.41 4.79 -15.69
CA THR A 325 24.38 4.99 -16.79
C THR A 325 25.82 4.62 -16.40
N SER A 326 26.17 4.79 -15.12
CA SER A 326 27.54 4.65 -14.62
C SER A 326 28.04 3.20 -14.39
N LEU A 327 27.19 2.17 -14.33
CA LEU A 327 27.63 0.81 -13.95
C LEU A 327 28.35 0.05 -15.06
N ARG A 328 28.19 0.47 -16.34
CA ARG A 328 28.47 -0.38 -17.51
C ARG A 328 29.58 0.12 -18.42
N MET A 329 29.85 1.42 -18.41
CA MET A 329 30.95 2.02 -19.17
C MET A 329 32.33 1.73 -18.56
N ALA A 330 32.39 1.14 -17.37
CA ALA A 330 33.63 0.78 -16.67
C ALA A 330 33.54 -0.65 -16.11
N GLY A 331 34.07 -1.63 -16.83
CA GLY A 331 34.04 -3.04 -16.44
C GLY A 331 34.73 -3.31 -15.09
N GLY A 332 33.93 -3.50 -14.03
CA GLY A 332 34.25 -4.24 -12.81
C GLY A 332 35.43 -3.77 -11.94
N ARG A 333 36.09 -2.64 -12.26
CA ARG A 333 37.30 -2.16 -11.53
C ARG A 333 37.30 -0.65 -11.38
N GLY A 334 36.52 -0.15 -10.43
CA GLY A 334 36.57 1.25 -10.01
C GLY A 334 35.68 1.50 -8.81
N ASP A 335 36.26 2.07 -7.76
CA ASP A 335 35.54 2.58 -6.58
C ASP A 335 34.86 3.90 -6.96
N ARG A 336 33.79 3.81 -7.76
CA ARG A 336 33.06 4.93 -8.33
C ARG A 336 31.70 5.08 -7.68
N ILE A 337 31.38 6.33 -7.33
CA ILE A 337 30.08 6.74 -6.81
C ILE A 337 29.00 6.42 -7.85
N TYR A 338 28.01 5.65 -7.46
CA TYR A 338 26.81 5.37 -8.26
C TYR A 338 25.92 6.62 -8.26
N SER A 339 25.49 7.06 -9.44
CA SER A 339 24.49 8.11 -9.59
C SER A 339 23.29 7.53 -10.32
N ASP A 340 22.12 7.67 -9.72
CA ASP A 340 20.85 7.43 -10.39
C ASP A 340 20.61 8.51 -11.45
N GLU A 341 19.91 8.14 -12.53
CA GLU A 341 19.53 9.06 -13.60
C GLU A 341 18.06 8.83 -13.99
N ILE A 342 17.28 9.92 -14.04
CA ILE A 342 15.90 9.90 -14.54
C ILE A 342 15.94 9.75 -16.05
N CYS A 343 15.12 8.86 -16.61
CA CYS A 343 15.01 8.70 -18.05
C CYS A 343 13.87 9.54 -18.62
N GLY A 344 14.20 10.63 -19.31
CA GLY A 344 13.22 11.57 -19.86
C GLY A 344 12.72 12.60 -18.83
N PRO A 345 11.48 13.10 -18.92
CA PRO A 345 10.95 14.08 -17.99
C PRO A 345 10.70 13.47 -16.61
N GLU A 346 10.68 14.32 -15.58
CA GLU A 346 10.51 13.95 -14.17
C GLU A 346 9.31 13.01 -13.93
N PHE A 347 8.17 13.36 -14.53
CA PHE A 347 6.97 12.53 -14.56
C PHE A 347 6.40 12.40 -15.96
N GLN A 348 5.95 11.20 -16.28
CA GLN A 348 5.33 10.83 -17.54
C GLN A 348 3.83 10.56 -17.33
N ASP A 349 3.01 11.10 -18.23
CA ASP A 349 1.58 10.79 -18.28
C ASP A 349 1.32 9.66 -19.27
N ALA A 350 0.58 8.64 -18.83
CA ALA A 350 0.27 7.44 -19.61
C ALA A 350 -1.23 7.18 -19.61
N THR A 351 -1.77 6.85 -20.78
CA THR A 351 -3.19 6.52 -20.96
C THR A 351 -3.34 5.05 -21.33
N PHE A 352 -3.98 4.28 -20.46
CA PHE A 352 -4.26 2.85 -20.63
C PHE A 352 -5.69 2.66 -21.14
N ILE A 353 -5.86 1.86 -22.19
CA ILE A 353 -7.15 1.61 -22.84
C ILE A 353 -7.34 0.11 -23.00
N PHE A 354 -8.49 -0.38 -22.55
CA PHE A 354 -8.96 -1.75 -22.71
C PHE A 354 -10.08 -1.74 -23.75
N ASP A 355 -9.85 -2.39 -24.88
CA ASP A 355 -10.76 -2.45 -26.02
C ASP A 355 -10.57 -3.82 -26.70
N GLU A 356 -11.29 -4.82 -26.19
CA GLU A 356 -11.14 -6.22 -26.64
C GLU A 356 -11.66 -6.44 -28.08
N GLU A 357 -12.48 -5.51 -28.62
CA GLU A 357 -12.90 -5.55 -30.02
C GLU A 357 -11.76 -5.19 -30.97
N LYS A 358 -10.92 -4.22 -30.59
CA LYS A 358 -9.76 -3.81 -31.39
C LYS A 358 -8.53 -4.69 -31.16
N ILE A 359 -8.25 -5.08 -29.92
CA ILE A 359 -7.03 -5.80 -29.53
C ILE A 359 -7.35 -6.97 -28.60
N GLY A 360 -7.01 -8.18 -29.04
CA GLY A 360 -7.05 -9.39 -28.24
C GLY A 360 -5.85 -10.29 -28.53
N GLU A 361 -6.02 -11.59 -28.27
CA GLU A 361 -4.93 -12.58 -28.39
C GLU A 361 -4.38 -12.72 -29.81
N ALA A 362 -5.21 -12.56 -30.85
CA ALA A 362 -4.80 -12.64 -32.25
C ALA A 362 -3.91 -11.47 -32.71
N GLN A 363 -3.81 -10.42 -31.91
CA GLN A 363 -2.99 -9.23 -32.15
C GLN A 363 -1.65 -9.29 -31.41
N TRP A 364 -1.47 -10.22 -30.46
CA TRP A 364 -0.22 -10.34 -29.71
C TRP A 364 0.88 -11.00 -30.54
N GLN A 365 2.01 -10.31 -30.74
CA GLN A 365 3.10 -10.80 -31.58
C GLN A 365 3.97 -11.83 -30.86
N ALA A 366 4.39 -12.89 -31.57
CA ALA A 366 5.24 -13.94 -31.02
C ALA A 366 6.62 -13.43 -30.54
N VAL A 367 7.16 -12.40 -31.19
CA VAL A 367 8.42 -11.75 -30.79
C VAL A 367 8.31 -11.16 -29.37
N TRP A 368 7.18 -10.53 -29.04
CA TRP A 368 6.94 -9.96 -27.71
C TRP A 368 6.79 -11.05 -26.64
N GLU A 369 6.16 -12.19 -26.98
CA GLU A 369 6.03 -13.32 -26.06
C GLU A 369 7.39 -13.96 -25.73
N ASN A 370 8.30 -14.06 -26.70
CA ASN A 370 9.67 -14.55 -26.47
C ASN A 370 10.43 -13.70 -25.43
N VAL A 371 10.22 -12.38 -25.44
CA VAL A 371 10.88 -11.41 -24.55
C VAL A 371 10.19 -11.35 -23.18
N LEU A 372 8.89 -11.07 -23.15
CA LEU A 372 8.13 -10.79 -21.93
C LEU A 372 7.69 -12.04 -21.18
N LYS A 373 7.51 -13.16 -21.89
CA LYS A 373 6.96 -14.41 -21.36
C LYS A 373 5.63 -14.12 -20.65
N SER A 374 4.74 -13.43 -21.36
CA SER A 374 3.50 -12.87 -20.81
C SER A 374 2.49 -13.97 -20.46
N ASN A 375 2.51 -15.10 -21.16
CA ASN A 375 1.68 -16.27 -20.87
C ASN A 375 2.49 -17.43 -20.25
N PRO A 376 2.66 -17.49 -18.92
CA PRO A 376 3.37 -18.57 -18.23
C PRO A 376 2.61 -19.91 -18.22
N PHE A 377 1.40 -19.98 -18.78
CA PHE A 377 0.58 -21.20 -18.89
C PHE A 377 0.71 -21.88 -20.27
N SER A 378 1.36 -21.22 -21.24
CA SER A 378 1.55 -21.72 -22.61
C SER A 378 2.33 -23.03 -22.69
N ALA A 379 2.12 -23.80 -23.76
CA ALA A 379 2.76 -25.12 -23.95
C ALA A 379 4.30 -25.04 -24.04
N GLU A 380 4.82 -24.02 -24.71
CA GLU A 380 6.27 -23.78 -24.84
C GLU A 380 6.94 -23.61 -23.47
N HIS A 381 6.32 -22.82 -22.59
CA HIS A 381 6.75 -22.65 -21.20
C HIS A 381 6.58 -23.92 -20.36
N ARG A 382 5.63 -24.80 -20.70
CA ARG A 382 5.53 -26.14 -20.08
C ARG A 382 6.75 -26.99 -20.45
N HIS A 383 7.22 -26.99 -21.70
CA HIS A 383 8.34 -27.83 -22.16
C HIS A 383 9.74 -27.33 -21.72
N ALA A 384 9.97 -26.02 -21.69
CA ALA A 384 11.28 -25.46 -21.27
C ALA A 384 11.70 -25.92 -19.86
N ALA A 385 10.74 -26.07 -18.94
CA ALA A 385 10.99 -26.56 -17.57
C ALA A 385 11.39 -28.04 -17.49
N HIS A 386 11.14 -28.85 -18.53
CA HIS A 386 11.53 -30.26 -18.58
C HIS A 386 12.90 -30.49 -19.21
N ALA A 387 13.44 -29.52 -19.97
CA ALA A 387 14.73 -29.64 -20.66
C ALA A 387 15.95 -29.37 -19.76
N SER A 388 15.80 -28.56 -18.70
CA SER A 388 16.90 -28.20 -17.78
C SER A 388 17.07 -29.13 -16.58
N GLY A 389 16.11 -30.03 -16.34
CA GLY A 389 16.14 -31.00 -15.24
C GLY A 389 16.86 -32.29 -15.61
N ARG A 390 18.12 -32.45 -15.21
CA ARG A 390 18.84 -33.74 -15.32
C ARG A 390 18.09 -34.80 -14.49
N SER A 391 17.43 -35.74 -15.16
CA SER A 391 16.47 -36.68 -14.56
C SER A 391 17.06 -37.52 -13.42
N THR A 392 16.84 -37.08 -12.17
CA THR A 392 16.96 -37.93 -10.98
C THR A 392 15.62 -38.62 -10.75
N ARG A 393 15.59 -39.91 -11.09
CA ARG A 393 14.42 -40.77 -11.12
C ARG A 393 13.91 -41.09 -9.70
N SER A 394 13.17 -40.18 -9.06
CA SER A 394 12.56 -40.41 -7.74
C SER A 394 11.06 -40.14 -7.69
N LYS A 395 10.30 -41.26 -7.70
CA LYS A 395 9.05 -41.56 -6.98
C LYS A 395 7.89 -40.53 -6.97
N GLN A 396 6.74 -41.06 -7.38
CA GLN A 396 5.37 -40.60 -7.04
C GLN A 396 4.98 -39.22 -7.58
N SER A 397 4.42 -39.26 -8.78
CA SER A 397 3.47 -38.27 -9.27
C SER A 397 2.31 -38.09 -8.28
N LYS A 398 2.38 -37.05 -7.46
CA LYS A 398 1.15 -36.36 -7.05
C LYS A 398 0.47 -35.86 -8.31
N GLU A 399 -0.84 -36.00 -8.39
CA GLU A 399 -1.64 -35.40 -9.45
C GLU A 399 -1.32 -33.91 -9.50
N HIS A 400 -0.63 -33.47 -10.57
CA HIS A 400 -0.51 -32.05 -10.86
C HIS A 400 -1.90 -31.58 -11.28
N LYS A 401 -2.69 -31.09 -10.31
CA LYS A 401 -3.90 -30.32 -10.62
C LYS A 401 -3.52 -29.28 -11.67
N GLU A 402 -4.18 -29.34 -12.82
CA GLU A 402 -4.02 -28.30 -13.82
C GLU A 402 -4.42 -26.97 -13.18
N VAL A 403 -3.48 -26.03 -13.19
CA VAL A 403 -3.70 -24.69 -12.67
C VAL A 403 -4.50 -23.95 -13.74
N GLU A 404 -5.76 -23.65 -13.45
CA GLU A 404 -6.61 -22.87 -14.35
C GLU A 404 -5.92 -21.55 -14.73
N SER A 405 -5.85 -21.27 -16.03
CA SER A 405 -5.32 -19.98 -16.49
C SER A 405 -6.26 -18.87 -16.05
N PRO A 406 -5.77 -17.81 -15.38
CA PRO A 406 -6.57 -16.61 -15.18
C PRO A 406 -6.97 -16.03 -16.55
N GLY A 407 -8.14 -15.40 -16.61
CA GLY A 407 -8.54 -14.63 -17.78
C GLY A 407 -7.50 -13.55 -18.07
N ARG A 408 -7.04 -13.45 -19.33
CA ARG A 408 -6.08 -12.42 -19.76
C ARG A 408 -6.85 -11.26 -20.36
N LYS A 409 -6.45 -10.03 -20.02
CA LYS A 409 -6.95 -8.82 -20.66
C LYS A 409 -5.81 -8.12 -21.39
N TYR A 410 -6.10 -7.60 -22.57
CA TYR A 410 -5.15 -6.89 -23.41
C TYR A 410 -5.42 -5.38 -23.29
N PHE A 411 -4.35 -4.60 -23.35
CA PHE A 411 -4.45 -3.14 -23.32
C PHE A 411 -3.41 -2.50 -24.24
N TYR A 412 -3.67 -1.26 -24.55
CA TYR A 412 -2.80 -0.40 -25.32
C TYR A 412 -2.84 1.01 -24.76
N GLY A 413 -1.92 1.84 -25.25
CA GLY A 413 -1.87 3.20 -24.79
C GLY A 413 -0.81 4.04 -25.45
N SER A 414 -0.79 5.29 -25.00
CA SER A 414 0.24 6.26 -25.29
C SER A 414 0.83 6.77 -23.98
N LEU A 415 2.10 7.13 -24.03
CA LEU A 415 2.84 7.74 -22.95
C LEU A 415 3.49 9.02 -23.48
N GLN A 416 3.27 10.12 -22.76
CA GLN A 416 3.92 11.39 -23.04
C GLN A 416 5.30 11.41 -22.35
N ASP A 417 6.33 11.26 -23.17
CA ASP A 417 7.74 11.46 -22.84
C ASP A 417 8.20 12.81 -23.46
N ASP A 418 9.51 13.03 -23.61
CA ASP A 418 10.03 14.07 -24.54
C ASP A 418 9.51 13.89 -25.99
N ARG A 419 9.09 12.67 -26.33
CA ARG A 419 8.40 12.27 -27.57
C ARG A 419 7.21 11.38 -27.23
N VAL A 420 6.18 11.35 -28.08
CA VAL A 420 5.04 10.46 -27.86
C VAL A 420 5.49 9.02 -28.08
N ALA A 421 5.41 8.20 -27.04
CA ALA A 421 5.61 6.76 -27.11
C ALA A 421 4.25 6.04 -27.10
N HIS A 422 4.22 4.83 -27.63
CA HIS A 422 3.04 3.96 -27.57
C HIS A 422 3.41 2.62 -26.95
N PHE A 423 2.42 1.90 -26.42
CA PHE A 423 2.64 0.60 -25.80
C PHE A 423 1.48 -0.39 -25.99
N TYR A 424 1.83 -1.67 -25.96
CA TYR A 424 0.90 -2.81 -25.88
C TYR A 424 1.24 -3.68 -24.70
N GLY A 425 0.22 -4.20 -24.02
CA GLY A 425 0.43 -5.08 -22.87
C GLY A 425 -0.69 -6.07 -22.59
N ILE A 426 -0.35 -6.99 -21.71
CA ILE A 426 -1.23 -8.01 -21.15
C ILE A 426 -1.26 -7.82 -19.64
N ILE A 427 -2.45 -7.92 -19.06
CA ILE A 427 -2.66 -8.06 -17.62
C ILE A 427 -3.38 -9.37 -17.30
N HIS A 428 -2.95 -10.03 -16.24
CA HIS A 428 -3.66 -11.16 -15.64
C HIS A 428 -3.52 -11.13 -14.12
N ALA A 429 -4.56 -11.58 -13.40
CA ALA A 429 -4.47 -11.73 -11.96
C ALA A 429 -3.44 -12.80 -11.55
N ILE A 430 -2.94 -12.66 -10.32
CA ILE A 430 -2.20 -13.71 -9.61
C ILE A 430 -3.01 -14.18 -8.37
N PRO A 431 -2.65 -15.32 -7.75
CA PRO A 431 -3.26 -15.75 -6.49
C PRO A 431 -3.13 -14.72 -5.37
N THR A 432 -3.94 -14.89 -4.32
CA THR A 432 -3.93 -14.01 -3.15
C THR A 432 -2.57 -14.05 -2.44
N GLN A 433 -1.94 -12.89 -2.25
CA GLN A 433 -0.65 -12.80 -1.55
C GLN A 433 -0.94 -12.64 -0.06
N HIS A 434 -0.54 -13.62 0.76
CA HIS A 434 -0.96 -13.71 2.18
C HIS A 434 -2.49 -13.63 2.39
N GLY A 435 -3.29 -14.07 1.42
CA GLY A 435 -4.76 -13.98 1.47
C GLY A 435 -5.33 -12.59 1.19
N ILE A 436 -4.52 -11.61 0.76
CA ILE A 436 -5.00 -10.33 0.21
C ILE A 436 -5.25 -10.51 -1.30
N PRO A 437 -6.47 -10.25 -1.81
CA PRO A 437 -6.81 -10.39 -3.22
C PRO A 437 -6.48 -9.15 -4.05
N GLY A 438 -6.55 -9.29 -5.38
CA GLY A 438 -6.49 -8.16 -6.32
C GLY A 438 -5.12 -7.77 -6.84
N PHE A 439 -4.07 -8.55 -6.52
CA PHE A 439 -2.77 -8.43 -7.19
C PHE A 439 -2.87 -8.91 -8.64
N GLN A 440 -2.20 -8.20 -9.55
CA GLN A 440 -2.11 -8.58 -10.95
C GLN A 440 -0.67 -8.49 -11.45
N ARG A 441 -0.34 -9.30 -12.45
CA ARG A 441 0.89 -9.18 -13.24
C ARG A 441 0.58 -8.43 -14.52
N MET A 442 1.36 -7.40 -14.78
CA MET A 442 1.35 -6.62 -16.01
C MET A 442 2.65 -6.86 -16.78
N THR A 443 2.54 -7.05 -18.09
CA THR A 443 3.68 -7.00 -19.01
C THR A 443 3.33 -6.09 -20.19
N MET A 444 4.25 -5.24 -20.64
CA MET A 444 4.04 -4.41 -21.83
C MET A 444 5.34 -4.16 -22.61
N VAL A 445 5.21 -3.87 -23.90
CA VAL A 445 6.28 -3.32 -24.75
C VAL A 445 5.95 -1.86 -25.05
N LYS A 446 6.87 -0.94 -24.74
CA LYS A 446 6.89 0.46 -25.18
C LYS A 446 7.76 0.57 -26.42
N TYR A 447 7.34 1.35 -27.40
CA TYR A 447 8.08 1.62 -28.63
C TYR A 447 7.82 3.08 -29.07
N PHE A 448 8.63 3.57 -30.00
CA PHE A 448 8.51 4.92 -30.56
C PHE A 448 8.15 4.85 -32.05
N PRO A 449 7.15 5.62 -32.54
CA PRO A 449 6.80 5.61 -33.96
C PRO A 449 7.93 6.05 -34.90
N ASP A 450 8.74 7.01 -34.45
CA ASP A 450 9.86 7.55 -35.22
C ASP A 450 11.07 6.60 -35.29
N ASP A 451 11.17 5.66 -34.34
CA ASP A 451 12.23 4.65 -34.27
C ASP A 451 11.68 3.31 -33.77
N PRO A 452 11.13 2.47 -34.68
CA PRO A 452 10.61 1.15 -34.34
C PRO A 452 11.68 0.16 -33.87
N THR A 453 12.99 0.49 -34.00
CA THR A 453 14.06 -0.37 -33.48
C THR A 453 14.24 -0.20 -31.97
N GLN A 454 13.81 0.95 -31.41
CA GLN A 454 13.90 1.25 -29.99
C GLN A 454 12.69 0.70 -29.22
N MET A 455 12.75 -0.59 -28.84
CA MET A 455 11.72 -1.27 -28.05
C MET A 455 12.16 -1.53 -26.59
N TRP A 456 11.27 -1.24 -25.65
CA TRP A 456 11.49 -1.40 -24.21
C TRP A 456 10.43 -2.33 -23.61
N ALA A 457 10.87 -3.39 -22.95
CA ALA A 457 10.03 -4.37 -22.28
C ALA A 457 9.83 -3.99 -20.80
N TYR A 458 8.63 -4.24 -20.26
CA TYR A 458 8.26 -3.94 -18.88
C TYR A 458 7.56 -5.15 -18.25
N GLU A 459 7.91 -5.49 -17.00
CA GLU A 459 7.19 -6.44 -16.16
C GLU A 459 6.99 -5.81 -14.77
N GLY A 460 5.74 -5.80 -14.30
CA GLY A 460 5.39 -5.18 -13.03
C GLY A 460 4.24 -5.88 -12.30
N CYS A 461 4.19 -5.65 -11.00
CA CYS A 461 3.09 -6.05 -10.14
C CYS A 461 2.16 -4.85 -9.91
N VAL A 462 0.89 -5.04 -10.25
CA VAL A 462 -0.19 -4.12 -9.92
C VAL A 462 -0.64 -4.41 -8.50
N LEU A 463 -0.63 -3.38 -7.65
CA LEU A 463 -1.08 -3.46 -6.27
C LEU A 463 -2.62 -3.65 -6.20
N PRO A 464 -3.13 -4.20 -5.08
CA PRO A 464 -4.55 -4.44 -4.90
C PRO A 464 -5.42 -3.20 -5.17
N GLY A 465 -6.44 -3.39 -6.01
CA GLY A 465 -7.37 -2.33 -6.40
C GLY A 465 -6.84 -1.39 -7.49
N GLY A 466 -5.72 -1.71 -8.15
CA GLY A 466 -5.30 -1.04 -9.39
C GLY A 466 -4.82 0.40 -9.20
N SER A 467 -4.29 0.74 -8.03
CA SER A 467 -3.86 2.10 -7.69
C SER A 467 -2.40 2.41 -8.02
N ILE A 468 -1.51 1.42 -7.94
CA ILE A 468 -0.07 1.55 -8.21
C ILE A 468 0.40 0.30 -8.97
N ILE A 469 1.40 0.49 -9.82
CA ILE A 469 2.18 -0.57 -10.48
C ILE A 469 3.64 -0.30 -10.15
N VAL A 470 4.36 -1.30 -9.63
CA VAL A 470 5.82 -1.26 -9.52
C VAL A 470 6.41 -2.36 -10.38
N GLY A 471 7.58 -2.14 -10.95
CA GLY A 471 8.22 -3.15 -11.76
C GLY A 471 9.59 -2.77 -12.26
N ARG A 472 10.05 -3.53 -13.25
CA ARG A 472 11.30 -3.29 -13.97
C ARG A 472 11.02 -3.13 -15.45
N TRP A 473 11.76 -2.24 -16.08
CA TRP A 473 11.87 -2.11 -17.53
C TRP A 473 13.22 -2.64 -17.98
N TRP A 474 13.32 -3.07 -19.23
CA TRP A 474 14.58 -3.47 -19.87
C TRP A 474 14.54 -3.34 -21.40
N ASP A 475 15.71 -3.39 -22.04
CA ASP A 475 15.83 -3.45 -23.51
C ASP A 475 15.14 -4.70 -24.07
N ALA A 476 14.12 -4.54 -24.92
CA ALA A 476 13.37 -5.66 -25.49
C ALA A 476 14.15 -6.43 -26.56
N THR A 477 15.21 -5.82 -27.13
CA THR A 477 16.05 -6.44 -28.16
C THR A 477 17.17 -7.29 -27.55
N ALA A 478 17.50 -7.07 -26.28
CA ALA A 478 18.52 -7.82 -25.56
C ALA A 478 17.97 -9.17 -25.03
N GLU A 479 18.73 -10.25 -25.22
CA GLU A 479 18.43 -11.52 -24.54
C GLU A 479 18.48 -11.34 -23.01
N ALA A 480 17.59 -12.05 -22.30
CA ALA A 480 17.41 -11.99 -20.85
C ALA A 480 18.60 -12.60 -20.03
N THR A 481 19.77 -12.00 -20.17
CA THR A 481 21.05 -12.38 -19.55
C THR A 481 21.29 -11.71 -18.19
N SER A 482 22.43 -12.00 -17.56
CA SER A 482 22.89 -11.34 -16.33
C SER A 482 23.09 -9.83 -16.49
N ASP A 483 23.36 -9.37 -17.71
CA ASP A 483 23.85 -8.02 -18.01
C ASP A 483 22.87 -7.24 -18.90
N VAL A 484 21.58 -7.59 -18.86
CA VAL A 484 20.48 -6.86 -19.52
C VAL A 484 20.37 -5.43 -18.99
N PHE A 485 20.28 -4.43 -19.86
CA PHE A 485 20.06 -3.04 -19.41
C PHE A 485 18.64 -2.91 -18.87
N SER A 486 18.51 -2.63 -17.58
CA SER A 486 17.24 -2.61 -16.86
C SER A 486 17.26 -1.66 -15.68
N GLY A 487 16.11 -1.11 -15.32
CA GLY A 487 15.94 -0.31 -14.11
C GLY A 487 14.51 -0.39 -13.56
N PRO A 488 14.25 0.23 -12.40
CA PRO A 488 12.93 0.25 -11.79
C PRO A 488 11.99 1.26 -12.49
N PHE A 489 10.69 0.97 -12.45
CA PHE A 489 9.63 1.93 -12.75
C PHE A 489 8.54 1.91 -11.66
N ILE A 490 7.82 3.03 -11.55
CA ILE A 490 6.57 3.12 -10.83
C ILE A 490 5.54 3.89 -11.66
N PHE A 491 4.29 3.43 -11.66
CA PHE A 491 3.13 4.18 -12.12
C PHE A 491 2.08 4.19 -11.01
N TRP A 492 1.35 5.30 -10.85
CA TRP A 492 0.16 5.37 -10.01
C TRP A 492 -1.02 5.96 -10.77
N ASN A 493 -2.22 5.48 -10.44
CA ASN A 493 -3.44 5.86 -11.12
C ASN A 493 -3.89 7.26 -10.67
N VAL A 494 -4.21 8.12 -11.63
CA VAL A 494 -4.68 9.48 -11.39
C VAL A 494 -6.11 9.64 -11.91
N GLY A 495 -6.96 10.34 -11.15
CA GLY A 495 -8.39 10.46 -11.47
C GLY A 495 -8.68 11.26 -12.75
N SER A 496 -7.75 12.13 -13.15
CA SER A 496 -7.83 12.99 -14.32
C SER A 496 -6.45 13.08 -14.98
N SER A 497 -6.41 13.06 -16.31
CA SER A 497 -5.18 13.37 -17.06
C SER A 497 -4.92 14.88 -17.00
N GLU A 498 -3.65 15.26 -16.86
CA GLU A 498 -3.15 16.63 -17.04
C GLU A 498 -2.23 16.75 -18.27
N ALA A 499 -2.15 15.71 -19.11
CA ALA A 499 -1.40 15.75 -20.37
C ALA A 499 -1.93 16.87 -21.28
N GLU A 500 -1.03 17.72 -21.78
CA GLU A 500 -1.36 18.83 -22.70
C GLU A 500 -2.01 18.34 -23.99
N VAL A 501 -1.67 17.12 -24.43
CA VAL A 501 -2.26 16.45 -25.60
C VAL A 501 -3.20 15.35 -25.14
N SER A 502 -4.43 15.36 -25.67
CA SER A 502 -5.41 14.29 -25.45
C SER A 502 -4.95 12.98 -26.09
N MET A 503 -4.39 12.08 -25.29
CA MET A 503 -4.08 10.72 -25.70
C MET A 503 -5.37 9.87 -25.78
N ASP A 504 -5.95 9.81 -26.99
CA ASP A 504 -7.11 8.96 -27.29
C ASP A 504 -6.75 7.51 -27.66
N GLY A 505 -5.46 7.24 -27.93
CA GLY A 505 -4.92 5.93 -28.33
C GLY A 505 -5.06 5.62 -29.82
N GLN A 506 -5.63 6.51 -30.63
CA GLN A 506 -5.87 6.28 -32.06
C GLN A 506 -4.54 6.15 -32.84
N ALA A 507 -3.57 7.02 -32.56
CA ALA A 507 -2.23 6.94 -33.16
C ALA A 507 -1.50 5.61 -32.86
N ALA A 508 -1.67 5.09 -31.64
CA ALA A 508 -1.11 3.78 -31.26
C ALA A 508 -1.73 2.66 -32.12
N LEU A 509 -3.06 2.62 -32.24
CA LEU A 509 -3.78 1.66 -33.08
C LEU A 509 -3.34 1.72 -34.55
N GLU A 510 -3.20 2.92 -35.12
CA GLU A 510 -2.78 3.12 -36.50
C GLU A 510 -1.36 2.61 -36.73
N PHE A 511 -0.43 2.92 -35.83
CA PHE A 511 0.93 2.38 -35.89
C PHE A 511 0.98 0.86 -35.74
N PHE A 512 0.21 0.28 -34.82
CA PHE A 512 0.15 -1.17 -34.67
C PHE A 512 -0.40 -1.89 -35.91
N ASN A 513 -1.46 -1.32 -36.51
CA ASN A 513 -1.98 -1.82 -37.76
C ASN A 513 -0.93 -1.73 -38.86
N SER A 514 -0.10 -0.68 -38.92
CA SER A 514 1.00 -0.59 -39.89
C SER A 514 2.07 -1.68 -39.68
N MET A 515 2.47 -1.95 -38.42
CA MET A 515 3.40 -3.06 -38.10
C MET A 515 2.87 -4.42 -38.58
N ARG A 516 1.56 -4.67 -38.44
CA ARG A 516 0.92 -5.92 -38.87
C ARG A 516 1.03 -6.19 -40.38
N TYR A 517 1.14 -5.14 -41.21
CA TYR A 517 1.34 -5.26 -42.65
C TYR A 517 2.81 -5.08 -43.08
N GLY A 518 3.65 -4.50 -42.23
CA GLY A 518 5.07 -4.22 -42.52
C GLY A 518 6.02 -5.41 -42.43
N GLY A 519 5.67 -6.46 -41.66
CA GLY A 519 6.49 -7.67 -41.52
C GLY A 519 7.75 -7.45 -40.68
N PHE A 520 7.55 -7.11 -39.40
CA PHE A 520 8.57 -7.15 -38.35
C PHE A 520 8.56 -8.49 -37.60
#